data_AF-A0A8J6E6V1-F1
#
_entry.id   AF-A0A8J6E6V1-F1
#
_cell.length_a   1.000
_cell.length_b   1.000
_cell.length_c   1.000
_cell.angle_alpha   90.00
_cell.angle_beta   90.00
_cell.angle_gamma   90.00
#
_symmetry.space_group_name_H-M   'P 1'
#
loop_
_entity.id
_entity.type
_entity.pdbx_description
1 polymer ?
#
loop_
_entity_poly.entity_id
_entity_poly.type
_entity_poly.pdbx_seq_one_letter_code
_entity_poly.pdbx_strand_id
1 'polypeptide(L)'
;RFSPDGRLIVSASDDKTIKLWDKTSRECTHSFCEHGGFVNFVDFHPSGTSVAAAATDNTVKVWDIRMNKLIQHYQVHSGAVNSLSFHPSGNYLITSSNDSTLKVLDLLEGRLLYTLHGHQGAVTCVKFSREGQYFASGGSDEQIMVWKTNFDSSTYSDVLKHKRRDVFMSGADSKPPLSVEDRRSPVPPRPRSTDHPKSQADDFNMRNIANTLEHIVGQLDILTQTVGILEQRLSLTEDKLRECLEGQEKRPGSDTS
;
A
#
# COMPACT_ATOMS: atom_id res chain seq x y z
N ARG A 1 9.23 -15.47 -13.03
CA ARG A 1 7.99 -14.84 -13.57
C ARG A 1 8.38 -13.73 -14.53
N PHE A 2 7.56 -13.44 -15.53
CA PHE A 2 7.72 -12.28 -16.40
C PHE A 2 6.92 -11.10 -15.84
N SER A 3 7.42 -9.88 -16.03
CA SER A 3 6.64 -8.67 -15.76
C SER A 3 5.46 -8.55 -16.73
N PRO A 4 4.40 -7.79 -16.37
CA PRO A 4 3.25 -7.58 -17.25
C PRO A 4 3.58 -6.98 -18.63
N ASP A 5 4.61 -6.14 -18.69
CA ASP A 5 5.14 -5.56 -19.93
C ASP A 5 6.11 -6.50 -20.69
N GLY A 6 6.46 -7.64 -20.11
CA GLY A 6 7.36 -8.64 -20.68
C GLY A 6 8.84 -8.23 -20.76
N ARG A 7 9.21 -7.08 -20.20
CA ARG A 7 10.58 -6.56 -20.23
C ARG A 7 11.47 -7.19 -19.16
N LEU A 8 10.93 -7.39 -17.97
CA LEU A 8 11.67 -7.86 -16.81
C LEU A 8 11.30 -9.30 -16.48
N ILE A 9 12.26 -10.00 -15.88
CA ILE A 9 12.07 -11.34 -15.33
C ILE A 9 12.47 -11.27 -13.86
N VAL A 10 11.65 -11.87 -13.00
CA VAL A 10 12.01 -12.07 -11.59
C VAL A 10 12.16 -13.56 -11.31
N SER A 11 13.24 -13.90 -10.61
CA SER A 11 13.52 -15.25 -10.14
C SER A 11 13.66 -15.26 -8.63
N ALA A 12 13.13 -16.30 -8.00
CA ALA A 12 13.36 -16.64 -6.60
C ALA A 12 14.28 -17.86 -6.53
N SER A 13 15.05 -17.99 -5.45
CA SER A 13 16.06 -19.02 -5.29
C SER A 13 16.18 -19.45 -3.82
N ASP A 14 16.67 -20.67 -3.62
CA ASP A 14 17.03 -21.22 -2.31
C ASP A 14 18.27 -20.54 -1.71
N ASP A 15 19.00 -19.75 -2.50
CA ASP A 15 20.07 -18.87 -2.00
C ASP A 15 19.54 -17.66 -1.19
N LYS A 16 18.22 -17.62 -0.94
CA LYS A 16 17.49 -16.56 -0.21
C LYS A 16 17.43 -15.23 -0.96
N THR A 17 17.83 -15.21 -2.23
CA THR A 17 17.81 -14.02 -3.05
C THR A 17 16.67 -14.03 -4.06
N ILE A 18 16.20 -12.83 -4.37
CA ILE A 18 15.31 -12.59 -5.50
C ILE A 18 16.07 -11.73 -6.48
N LYS A 19 16.22 -12.22 -7.71
CA LYS A 19 16.95 -11.52 -8.76
C LYS A 19 15.98 -10.99 -9.80
N LEU A 20 16.23 -9.76 -10.22
CA LEU A 20 15.54 -9.09 -11.30
C LEU A 20 16.48 -9.03 -12.50
N TRP A 21 15.97 -9.38 -13.66
CA TRP A 21 16.73 -9.50 -14.90
C TRP A 21 16.04 -8.67 -15.98
N ASP A 22 16.80 -7.90 -16.75
CA ASP A 22 16.28 -7.27 -17.96
C ASP A 22 16.45 -8.24 -19.13
N LYS A 23 15.35 -8.58 -19.79
CA LYS A 23 15.31 -9.51 -20.91
C LYS A 23 16.14 -9.02 -22.10
N THR A 24 16.25 -7.70 -22.27
CA THR A 24 16.94 -7.08 -23.41
C THR A 24 18.45 -7.11 -23.22
N SER A 25 18.94 -6.63 -22.07
CA SER A 25 20.38 -6.65 -21.76
C SER A 25 20.89 -8.04 -21.36
N ARG A 26 19.99 -8.92 -20.89
CA ARG A 26 20.30 -10.24 -20.32
C ARG A 26 21.14 -10.16 -19.05
N GLU A 27 21.08 -9.03 -18.35
CA GLU A 27 21.83 -8.79 -17.13
C GLU A 27 20.91 -8.81 -15.90
N CYS A 28 21.50 -9.16 -14.76
CA CYS A 28 20.84 -9.04 -13.46
C CYS A 28 20.85 -7.57 -13.06
N THR A 29 19.71 -6.90 -13.15
CA THR A 29 19.57 -5.48 -12.80
C THR A 29 19.62 -5.27 -11.29
N HIS A 30 19.03 -6.18 -10.52
CA HIS A 30 19.00 -6.06 -9.06
C HIS A 30 18.88 -7.42 -8.36
N SER A 31 19.34 -7.48 -7.11
CA SER A 31 19.29 -8.67 -6.27
C SER A 31 18.82 -8.27 -4.87
N PHE A 32 17.64 -8.70 -4.47
CA PHE A 32 17.11 -8.51 -3.12
C PHE A 32 17.56 -9.67 -2.23
N CYS A 33 18.18 -9.37 -1.09
CA CYS A 33 18.74 -10.35 -0.14
C CYS A 33 18.16 -10.21 1.28
N GLU A 34 17.01 -9.56 1.41
CA GLU A 34 16.39 -9.25 2.70
C GLU A 34 15.75 -10.46 3.39
N HIS A 35 15.53 -11.58 2.70
CA HIS A 35 14.86 -12.76 3.28
C HIS A 35 15.79 -13.57 4.18
N GLY A 36 15.25 -14.03 5.32
CA GLY A 36 15.99 -14.91 6.23
C GLY A 36 15.96 -16.38 5.80
N GLY A 37 14.95 -16.74 5.00
CA GLY A 37 14.70 -18.10 4.49
C GLY A 37 14.75 -18.20 2.97
N PHE A 38 14.51 -19.41 2.48
CA PHE A 38 14.43 -19.73 1.04
C PHE A 38 13.19 -19.07 0.45
N VAL A 39 13.32 -18.57 -0.77
CA VAL A 39 12.20 -17.91 -1.44
C VAL A 39 11.51 -18.92 -2.35
N ASN A 40 10.34 -19.40 -1.91
CA ASN A 40 9.59 -20.42 -2.63
C ASN A 40 8.89 -19.86 -3.85
N PHE A 41 8.41 -18.62 -3.76
CA PHE A 41 7.59 -18.03 -4.81
C PHE A 41 7.79 -16.54 -4.90
N VAL A 42 7.71 -16.04 -6.12
CA VAL A 42 7.77 -14.62 -6.42
C VAL A 42 6.81 -14.31 -7.56
N ASP A 43 6.16 -13.16 -7.51
CA ASP A 43 5.27 -12.69 -8.56
C ASP A 43 5.32 -11.17 -8.72
N PHE A 44 4.96 -10.71 -9.91
CA PHE A 44 4.83 -9.29 -10.18
C PHE A 44 3.44 -8.79 -9.81
N HIS A 45 3.40 -7.58 -9.27
CA HIS A 45 2.16 -6.83 -9.16
C HIS A 45 1.59 -6.57 -10.58
N PRO A 46 0.26 -6.57 -10.79
CA PRO A 46 -0.35 -6.39 -12.12
C PRO A 46 0.04 -5.08 -12.83
N SER A 47 0.36 -4.02 -12.09
CA SER A 47 0.87 -2.76 -12.66
C SER A 47 2.34 -2.84 -13.13
N GLY A 48 3.08 -3.88 -12.74
CA GLY A 48 4.50 -4.02 -13.03
C GLY A 48 5.43 -3.13 -12.20
N THR A 49 4.91 -2.40 -11.19
CA THR A 49 5.73 -1.47 -10.38
C THR A 49 6.40 -2.14 -9.17
N SER A 50 5.89 -3.30 -8.75
CA SER A 50 6.29 -3.96 -7.52
C SER A 50 6.37 -5.48 -7.70
N VAL A 51 7.13 -6.13 -6.82
CA VAL A 51 7.25 -7.58 -6.73
C VAL A 51 6.89 -8.01 -5.32
N ALA A 52 6.15 -9.11 -5.17
CA ALA A 52 5.99 -9.79 -3.89
C ALA A 52 6.67 -11.14 -3.92
N ALA A 53 7.23 -11.54 -2.78
CA ALA A 53 7.80 -12.86 -2.60
C ALA A 53 7.35 -13.50 -1.28
N ALA A 54 7.21 -14.82 -1.35
CA ALA A 54 6.85 -15.71 -0.27
C ALA A 54 8.08 -16.56 0.06
N ALA A 55 8.38 -16.67 1.36
CA ALA A 55 9.56 -17.38 1.83
C ALA A 55 9.25 -18.37 2.96
N THR A 56 10.23 -19.25 3.21
CA THR A 56 10.21 -20.24 4.28
C THR A 56 10.45 -19.65 5.67
N ASP A 57 10.80 -18.36 5.76
CA ASP A 57 10.88 -17.61 7.03
C ASP A 57 9.51 -17.15 7.54
N ASN A 58 8.44 -17.67 6.96
CA ASN A 58 7.03 -17.35 7.24
C ASN A 58 6.64 -15.90 6.89
N THR A 59 7.51 -15.18 6.16
CA THR A 59 7.26 -13.80 5.77
C THR A 59 6.86 -13.67 4.31
N VAL A 60 6.12 -12.60 4.04
CA VAL A 60 5.84 -12.12 2.70
C VAL A 60 6.35 -10.70 2.60
N LYS A 61 7.23 -10.46 1.64
CA LYS A 61 7.87 -9.17 1.42
C LYS A 61 7.47 -8.62 0.07
N VAL A 62 7.30 -7.30 -0.01
CA VAL A 62 6.97 -6.60 -1.25
C VAL A 62 7.98 -5.49 -1.47
N TRP A 63 8.54 -5.41 -2.68
CA TRP A 63 9.51 -4.41 -3.08
C TRP A 63 8.97 -3.55 -4.21
N ASP A 64 9.32 -2.27 -4.18
CA ASP A 64 9.18 -1.39 -5.34
C ASP A 64 10.40 -1.58 -6.26
N ILE A 65 10.12 -1.86 -7.54
CA ILE A 65 11.16 -2.16 -8.54
C ILE A 65 11.92 -0.89 -8.96
N ARG A 66 11.28 0.28 -8.96
CA ARG A 66 11.91 1.54 -9.39
C ARG A 66 12.85 2.06 -8.31
N MET A 67 12.45 1.94 -7.06
CA MET A 67 13.22 2.39 -5.91
C MET A 67 14.19 1.32 -5.40
N ASN A 68 14.01 0.06 -5.78
CA ASN A 68 14.73 -1.10 -5.25
C ASN A 68 14.67 -1.15 -3.72
N LYS A 69 13.51 -0.82 -3.14
CA LYS A 69 13.31 -0.78 -1.68
C LYS A 69 12.18 -1.69 -1.27
N LEU A 70 12.36 -2.31 -0.10
CA LEU A 70 11.31 -3.02 0.60
C LEU A 70 10.25 -1.99 1.03
N ILE A 71 9.00 -2.20 0.59
CA ILE A 71 7.87 -1.31 0.91
C ILE A 71 6.94 -1.92 1.96
N GLN A 72 6.81 -3.25 1.97
CA GLN A 72 5.93 -3.96 2.90
C GLN A 72 6.58 -5.25 3.39
N HIS A 73 6.35 -5.56 4.66
CA HIS A 73 6.83 -6.76 5.32
C HIS A 73 5.70 -7.35 6.17
N TYR A 74 5.23 -8.54 5.78
CA TYR A 74 4.12 -9.22 6.43
C TYR A 74 4.62 -10.49 7.11
N GLN A 75 4.45 -10.57 8.42
CA GLN A 75 4.70 -11.78 9.21
C GLN A 75 3.37 -12.31 9.75
N VAL A 76 2.58 -12.90 8.86
CA VAL A 76 1.19 -13.28 9.15
C VAL A 76 0.96 -14.78 9.30
N HIS A 77 1.88 -15.60 8.79
CA HIS A 77 1.79 -17.06 8.84
C HIS A 77 2.66 -17.64 9.95
N SER A 78 2.25 -18.78 10.49
CA SER A 78 3.05 -19.55 11.47
C SER A 78 3.95 -20.60 10.80
N GLY A 79 3.77 -20.83 9.50
CA GLY A 79 4.59 -21.75 8.70
C GLY A 79 5.02 -21.15 7.35
N ALA A 80 5.89 -21.88 6.65
CA ALA A 80 6.48 -21.47 5.39
C ALA A 80 5.41 -21.06 4.38
N VAL A 81 5.62 -19.94 3.70
CA VAL A 81 4.71 -19.47 2.66
C VAL A 81 5.13 -20.10 1.34
N ASN A 82 4.25 -20.91 0.75
CA ASN A 82 4.56 -21.72 -0.42
C ASN A 82 4.25 -20.98 -1.73
N SER A 83 3.19 -20.18 -1.74
CA SER A 83 2.74 -19.49 -2.94
C SER A 83 2.01 -18.20 -2.62
N LEU A 84 1.91 -17.35 -3.63
CA LEU A 84 1.15 -16.11 -3.57
C LEU A 84 0.52 -15.78 -4.93
N SER A 85 -0.51 -14.94 -4.89
CA SER A 85 -1.13 -14.40 -6.09
C SER A 85 -1.67 -13.00 -5.83
N PHE A 86 -1.36 -12.07 -6.73
CA PHE A 86 -2.02 -10.77 -6.74
C PHE A 86 -3.44 -10.90 -7.29
N HIS A 87 -4.33 -10.10 -6.73
CA HIS A 87 -5.62 -9.84 -7.33
C HIS A 87 -5.45 -8.96 -8.59
N PRO A 88 -6.23 -9.15 -9.67
CA PRO A 88 -6.11 -8.36 -10.90
C PRO A 88 -6.24 -6.85 -10.70
N SER A 89 -6.98 -6.39 -9.69
CA SER A 89 -7.08 -4.96 -9.34
C SER A 89 -5.80 -4.39 -8.73
N GLY A 90 -4.88 -5.23 -8.27
CA GLY A 90 -3.62 -4.83 -7.63
C GLY A 90 -3.70 -4.52 -6.12
N ASN A 91 -4.89 -4.40 -5.53
CA ASN A 91 -4.99 -3.95 -4.14
C ASN A 91 -4.84 -5.08 -3.11
N TYR A 92 -5.03 -6.32 -3.55
CA TYR A 92 -5.05 -7.48 -2.66
C TYR A 92 -4.01 -8.52 -3.07
N LEU A 93 -3.46 -9.18 -2.05
CA LEU A 93 -2.54 -10.30 -2.20
C LEU A 93 -3.09 -11.48 -1.40
N ILE A 94 -3.15 -12.65 -2.03
CA ILE A 94 -3.44 -13.90 -1.32
C ILE A 94 -2.17 -14.73 -1.17
N THR A 95 -1.99 -15.32 -0.01
CA THR A 95 -0.83 -16.12 0.36
C THR A 95 -1.28 -17.48 0.85
N SER A 96 -0.52 -18.53 0.50
CA SER A 96 -0.77 -19.90 0.92
C SER A 96 0.41 -20.43 1.73
N SER A 97 0.14 -21.13 2.83
CA SER A 97 1.17 -21.56 3.77
C SER A 97 1.06 -23.03 4.17
N ASN A 98 2.16 -23.56 4.69
CA ASN A 98 2.22 -24.83 5.40
C ASN A 98 1.37 -24.86 6.68
N ASP A 99 0.94 -23.71 7.20
CA ASP A 99 0.03 -23.65 8.36
C ASP A 99 -1.42 -24.05 8.05
N SER A 100 -1.68 -24.62 6.88
CA SER A 100 -3.00 -25.02 6.34
C SER A 100 -3.98 -23.86 6.10
N THR A 101 -3.52 -22.61 6.22
CA THR A 101 -4.36 -21.42 6.00
C THR A 101 -3.99 -20.69 4.71
N LEU A 102 -4.99 -19.98 4.19
CA LEU A 102 -4.80 -18.93 3.20
C LEU A 102 -5.03 -17.58 3.86
N LYS A 103 -4.21 -16.59 3.54
CA LYS A 103 -4.38 -15.24 4.09
C LYS A 103 -4.52 -14.23 2.97
N VAL A 104 -5.46 -13.31 3.16
CA VAL A 104 -5.70 -12.19 2.22
C VAL A 104 -5.22 -10.91 2.87
N LEU A 105 -4.30 -10.24 2.19
CA LEU A 105 -3.64 -9.01 2.63
C LEU A 105 -4.13 -7.83 1.79
N ASP A 106 -4.30 -6.69 2.44
CA ASP A 106 -4.46 -5.39 1.79
C ASP A 106 -3.08 -4.75 1.58
N LEU A 107 -2.75 -4.46 0.33
CA LEU A 107 -1.48 -3.84 -0.05
C LEU A 107 -1.47 -2.32 0.16
N LEU A 108 -2.65 -1.67 0.19
CA LEU A 108 -2.76 -0.23 0.41
C LEU A 108 -2.59 0.11 1.88
N GLU A 109 -3.28 -0.62 2.74
CA GLU A 109 -3.27 -0.39 4.18
C GLU A 109 -2.22 -1.23 4.92
N GLY A 110 -1.65 -2.23 4.26
CA GLY A 110 -0.61 -3.06 4.86
C GLY A 110 -1.14 -3.99 5.95
N ARG A 111 -2.40 -4.41 5.88
CA ARG A 111 -3.04 -5.24 6.93
C ARG A 111 -3.58 -6.56 6.43
N LEU A 112 -3.70 -7.51 7.34
CA LEU A 112 -4.41 -8.78 7.13
C LEU A 112 -5.93 -8.54 7.15
N LEU A 113 -6.63 -8.93 6.09
CA LEU A 113 -8.08 -8.83 5.98
C LEU A 113 -8.76 -10.12 6.42
N TYR A 114 -8.31 -11.26 5.88
CA TYR A 114 -8.94 -12.56 6.13
C TYR A 114 -7.90 -13.64 6.37
N THR A 115 -8.21 -14.54 7.30
CA THR A 115 -7.57 -15.85 7.39
C THR A 115 -8.63 -16.90 7.05
N LEU A 116 -8.42 -17.58 5.93
CA LEU A 116 -9.33 -18.57 5.40
C LEU A 116 -8.86 -19.96 5.84
N HIS A 117 -9.80 -20.70 6.40
CA HIS A 117 -9.61 -22.06 6.86
C HIS A 117 -10.45 -22.99 5.98
N GLY A 118 -9.96 -24.20 5.76
CA GLY A 118 -10.68 -25.21 4.99
C GLY A 118 -9.80 -26.41 4.67
N HIS A 119 -8.58 -26.15 4.18
CA HIS A 119 -7.60 -27.19 3.92
C HIS A 119 -7.20 -27.91 5.21
N GLN A 120 -7.04 -29.23 5.13
CA GLN A 120 -6.61 -30.08 6.25
C GLN A 120 -5.09 -30.35 6.23
N GLY A 121 -4.39 -29.80 5.24
CA GLY A 121 -2.95 -29.92 5.08
C GLY A 121 -2.33 -28.63 4.56
N ALA A 122 -1.01 -28.67 4.35
CA ALA A 122 -0.25 -27.55 3.81
C ALA A 122 -0.82 -27.08 2.47
N VAL A 123 -1.02 -25.78 2.31
CA VAL A 123 -1.54 -25.20 1.06
C VAL A 123 -0.36 -24.89 0.14
N THR A 124 -0.26 -25.64 -0.95
CA THR A 124 0.91 -25.62 -1.83
C THR A 124 0.82 -24.53 -2.89
N CYS A 125 -0.38 -24.21 -3.37
CA CYS A 125 -0.58 -23.24 -4.42
C CYS A 125 -1.87 -22.43 -4.24
N VAL A 126 -1.85 -21.20 -4.75
CA VAL A 126 -3.02 -20.33 -4.82
C VAL A 126 -2.94 -19.45 -6.06
N LYS A 127 -4.06 -19.28 -6.77
CA LYS A 127 -4.17 -18.34 -7.89
C LYS A 127 -5.53 -17.69 -8.01
N PHE A 128 -5.51 -16.36 -8.19
CA PHE A 128 -6.68 -15.59 -8.60
C PHE A 128 -7.05 -15.86 -10.07
N SER A 129 -8.34 -15.82 -10.33
CA SER A 129 -8.89 -15.72 -11.69
C SER A 129 -8.55 -14.36 -12.31
N ARG A 130 -8.57 -14.28 -13.64
CA ARG A 130 -8.28 -13.04 -14.39
C ARG A 130 -9.23 -11.88 -14.08
N GLU A 131 -10.48 -12.20 -13.78
CA GLU A 131 -11.51 -11.23 -13.40
C GLU A 131 -11.49 -10.91 -11.90
N GLY A 132 -10.77 -11.70 -11.09
CA GLY A 132 -10.66 -11.49 -9.65
C GLY A 132 -11.84 -12.00 -8.82
N GLN A 133 -12.96 -12.38 -9.46
CA GLN A 133 -14.19 -12.88 -8.82
C GLN A 133 -14.02 -14.21 -8.08
N TYR A 134 -13.02 -15.00 -8.48
CA TYR A 134 -12.70 -16.28 -7.86
C TYR A 134 -11.20 -16.45 -7.66
N PHE A 135 -10.81 -17.32 -6.73
CA PHE A 135 -9.48 -17.90 -6.69
C PHE A 135 -9.56 -19.39 -6.36
N ALA A 136 -8.53 -20.12 -6.79
CA ALA A 136 -8.36 -21.53 -6.48
C ALA A 136 -7.17 -21.72 -5.55
N SER A 137 -7.29 -22.66 -4.62
CA SER A 137 -6.21 -23.13 -3.76
C SER A 137 -6.08 -24.65 -3.84
N GLY A 138 -4.84 -25.13 -3.84
CA GLY A 138 -4.54 -26.56 -3.81
C GLY A 138 -3.71 -26.89 -2.57
N GLY A 139 -4.09 -27.96 -1.87
CA GLY A 139 -3.41 -28.42 -0.66
C GLY A 139 -2.82 -29.82 -0.81
N SER A 140 -1.97 -30.17 0.15
CA SER A 140 -1.46 -31.55 0.33
C SER A 140 -2.52 -32.53 0.83
N ASP A 141 -3.73 -32.04 1.11
CA ASP A 141 -4.92 -32.83 1.41
C ASP A 141 -5.62 -33.41 0.16
N GLU A 142 -4.96 -33.33 -1.00
CA GLU A 142 -5.46 -33.76 -2.31
C GLU A 142 -6.73 -33.02 -2.75
N GLN A 143 -7.05 -31.90 -2.10
CA GLN A 143 -8.22 -31.08 -2.40
C GLN A 143 -7.83 -29.83 -3.18
N ILE A 144 -8.72 -29.43 -4.09
CA ILE A 144 -8.72 -28.12 -4.72
C ILE A 144 -9.98 -27.40 -4.27
N MET A 145 -9.81 -26.25 -3.61
CA MET A 145 -10.93 -25.42 -3.19
C MET A 145 -11.04 -24.20 -4.10
N VAL A 146 -12.27 -23.88 -4.53
CA VAL A 146 -12.57 -22.69 -5.30
C VAL A 146 -13.39 -21.74 -4.42
N TRP A 147 -12.92 -20.51 -4.35
CA TRP A 147 -13.44 -19.50 -3.45
C TRP A 147 -14.01 -18.36 -4.26
N LYS A 148 -15.17 -17.85 -3.85
CA LYS A 148 -15.75 -16.63 -4.40
C LYS A 148 -15.25 -15.43 -3.61
N THR A 149 -14.82 -14.40 -4.31
CA THR A 149 -14.40 -13.14 -3.71
C THR A 149 -15.55 -12.13 -3.71
N ASN A 150 -15.54 -11.25 -2.73
CA ASN A 150 -16.42 -10.06 -2.69
C ASN A 150 -15.59 -8.78 -2.90
N PHE A 151 -14.37 -8.92 -3.42
CA PHE A 151 -13.47 -7.81 -3.74
C PHE A 151 -13.88 -7.20 -5.08
N ASP A 152 -15.15 -6.80 -5.20
CA ASP A 152 -15.64 -6.15 -6.41
C ASP A 152 -14.80 -4.91 -6.72
N SER A 153 -14.48 -4.73 -8.00
CA SER A 153 -13.72 -3.58 -8.50
C SER A 153 -14.39 -2.23 -8.20
N SER A 154 -15.70 -2.22 -7.90
CA SER A 154 -16.49 -1.01 -7.58
C SER A 154 -16.17 -0.46 -6.18
N THR A 155 -16.09 -1.32 -5.17
CA THR A 155 -15.94 -0.92 -3.76
C THR A 155 -14.65 -0.15 -3.52
N TYR A 156 -13.54 -0.52 -4.17
CA TYR A 156 -12.27 0.18 -4.00
C TYR A 156 -12.26 1.59 -4.60
N SER A 157 -12.90 1.79 -5.76
CA SER A 157 -13.06 3.12 -6.34
C SER A 157 -13.91 4.03 -5.46
N ASP A 158 -14.86 3.46 -4.72
CA ASP A 158 -15.68 4.19 -3.76
C ASP A 158 -14.94 4.46 -2.44
N VAL A 159 -14.05 3.57 -1.97
CA VAL A 159 -13.13 3.85 -0.86
C VAL A 159 -12.17 5.01 -1.21
N LEU A 160 -11.65 5.06 -2.44
CA LEU A 160 -10.85 6.19 -2.93
C LEU A 160 -11.68 7.49 -3.05
N LYS A 161 -12.96 7.40 -3.45
CA LYS A 161 -13.86 8.56 -3.49
C LYS A 161 -14.27 9.03 -2.10
N HIS A 162 -14.44 8.14 -1.13
CA HIS A 162 -14.73 8.51 0.25
C HIS A 162 -13.54 9.24 0.88
N LYS A 163 -12.31 8.81 0.61
CA LYS A 163 -11.10 9.58 0.97
C LYS A 163 -11.02 10.95 0.31
N ARG A 164 -11.57 11.15 -0.90
CA ARG A 164 -11.70 12.50 -1.51
C ARG A 164 -12.85 13.31 -0.95
N ARG A 165 -13.96 12.69 -0.54
CA ARG A 165 -15.14 13.40 0.00
C ARG A 165 -14.88 13.95 1.40
N ASP A 166 -14.12 13.24 2.23
CA ASP A 166 -13.76 13.74 3.57
C ASP A 166 -12.85 14.99 3.50
N VAL A 167 -12.10 15.15 2.41
CA VAL A 167 -11.28 16.36 2.13
C VAL A 167 -12.14 17.52 1.59
N PHE A 168 -13.26 17.24 0.92
CA PHE A 168 -14.14 18.27 0.37
C PHE A 168 -15.26 18.73 1.32
N MET A 169 -15.60 17.94 2.34
CA MET A 169 -16.66 18.27 3.31
C MET A 169 -16.17 19.06 4.54
N SER A 170 -14.86 19.25 4.72
CA SER A 170 -14.30 20.09 5.78
C SER A 170 -14.07 21.55 5.37
N GLY A 171 -14.52 21.97 4.18
CA GLY A 171 -14.23 23.29 3.60
C GLY A 171 -15.45 24.12 3.18
N ALA A 172 -16.65 23.78 3.63
CA ALA A 172 -17.88 24.48 3.22
C ALA A 172 -18.55 25.21 4.38
N ASP A 173 -17.90 26.29 4.87
CA ASP A 173 -18.59 27.37 5.57
C ASP A 173 -17.89 28.71 5.27
N SER A 174 -18.32 29.38 4.20
CA SER A 174 -18.38 30.84 4.14
C SER A 174 -19.23 31.31 2.95
N LYS A 175 -20.32 32.01 3.28
CA LYS A 175 -21.15 32.78 2.32
C LYS A 175 -20.31 33.87 1.62
N PRO A 176 -20.66 34.26 0.38
CA PRO A 176 -20.11 35.46 -0.24
C PRO A 176 -20.93 36.70 0.15
N PRO A 177 -20.35 37.92 0.20
CA PRO A 177 -21.13 39.14 0.20
C PRO A 177 -21.34 39.71 -1.22
N LEU A 178 -22.48 40.38 -1.37
CA LEU A 178 -23.01 41.03 -2.57
C LEU A 178 -22.49 42.46 -2.77
N SER A 179 -22.11 42.76 -4.02
CA SER A 179 -22.25 43.98 -4.85
C SER A 179 -22.19 45.41 -4.25
N VAL A 180 -21.40 46.28 -4.90
CA VAL A 180 -21.78 47.67 -5.25
C VAL A 180 -21.22 48.04 -6.64
N GLU A 181 -22.07 48.61 -7.50
CA GLU A 181 -21.82 49.16 -8.84
C GLU A 181 -20.98 50.46 -8.83
N ASP A 182 -20.25 50.82 -9.91
CA ASP A 182 -20.67 51.90 -10.83
C ASP A 182 -19.73 52.16 -12.05
N ARG A 183 -20.38 52.52 -13.18
CA ARG A 183 -19.98 53.39 -14.34
C ARG A 183 -18.91 53.03 -15.41
N ARG A 184 -19.44 52.58 -16.57
CA ARG A 184 -19.43 53.15 -17.96
C ARG A 184 -18.14 53.63 -18.69
N SER A 185 -17.73 52.82 -19.70
CA SER A 185 -17.45 53.07 -21.17
C SER A 185 -16.34 54.05 -21.67
N PRO A 186 -15.87 54.04 -22.95
CA PRO A 186 -15.97 53.09 -24.09
C PRO A 186 -14.63 52.76 -24.84
N VAL A 187 -14.70 51.82 -25.80
CA VAL A 187 -13.66 51.33 -26.75
C VAL A 187 -13.28 52.40 -27.81
N PRO A 188 -12.06 52.41 -28.42
CA PRO A 188 -11.90 51.96 -29.84
C PRO A 188 -10.49 51.28 -30.11
N PRO A 189 -9.98 51.04 -31.35
CA PRO A 189 -9.70 49.68 -31.85
C PRO A 189 -8.20 49.37 -32.15
N ARG A 190 -7.95 48.08 -32.48
CA ARG A 190 -6.66 47.42 -32.85
C ARG A 190 -5.79 48.17 -33.89
N PRO A 191 -4.49 47.80 -33.98
CA PRO A 191 -4.07 46.94 -35.10
C PRO A 191 -3.19 45.74 -34.73
N ARG A 192 -3.03 44.83 -35.71
CA ARG A 192 -2.36 43.51 -35.69
C ARG A 192 -0.83 43.61 -35.76
N SER A 193 -0.12 42.66 -35.15
CA SER A 193 1.06 41.94 -35.73
C SER A 193 1.63 40.90 -34.72
N THR A 194 1.61 39.61 -35.10
CA THR A 194 2.79 38.71 -35.31
C THR A 194 3.28 37.91 -34.09
N ASP A 195 3.18 36.59 -34.23
CA ASP A 195 4.11 35.51 -33.82
C ASP A 195 4.46 35.23 -32.34
N HIS A 196 3.92 34.11 -31.82
CA HIS A 196 4.66 32.93 -31.29
C HIS A 196 3.79 32.08 -30.33
N PRO A 197 3.69 30.74 -30.48
CA PRO A 197 3.02 29.88 -29.51
C PRO A 197 4.06 29.24 -28.56
N LYS A 198 4.38 29.91 -27.44
CA LYS A 198 5.19 29.30 -26.36
C LYS A 198 4.71 29.57 -24.93
N SER A 199 3.69 30.39 -24.69
CA SER A 199 3.33 30.82 -23.32
C SER A 199 2.24 30.01 -22.60
N GLN A 200 1.58 29.04 -23.25
CA GLN A 200 0.51 28.25 -22.61
C GLN A 200 1.00 26.98 -21.90
N ALA A 201 2.12 26.39 -22.36
CA ALA A 201 2.66 25.16 -21.77
C ALA A 201 3.43 25.44 -20.47
N ASP A 202 4.14 26.56 -20.40
CA ASP A 202 4.92 26.95 -19.21
C ASP A 202 4.01 27.38 -18.05
N ASP A 203 2.90 28.08 -18.34
CA ASP A 203 1.91 28.52 -17.34
C ASP A 203 1.10 27.33 -16.78
N PHE A 204 0.87 26.30 -17.60
CA PHE A 204 0.25 25.03 -17.18
C PHE A 204 1.20 24.20 -16.31
N ASN A 205 2.48 24.11 -16.69
CA ASN A 205 3.48 23.42 -15.89
C ASN A 205 3.72 24.12 -14.54
N MET A 206 3.74 25.45 -14.51
CA MET A 206 3.96 26.21 -13.27
C MET A 206 2.78 26.06 -12.29
N ARG A 207 1.53 26.00 -12.78
CA ARG A 207 0.36 25.70 -11.95
C ARG A 207 0.36 24.25 -11.44
N ASN A 208 0.80 23.29 -12.25
CA ASN A 208 0.92 21.90 -11.79
C ASN A 208 1.99 21.75 -10.71
N ILE A 209 3.13 22.43 -10.85
CA ILE A 209 4.19 22.43 -9.85
C ILE A 209 3.71 23.09 -8.55
N ALA A 210 3.02 24.22 -8.63
CA ALA A 210 2.44 24.88 -7.46
C ALA A 210 1.46 23.95 -6.72
N ASN A 211 0.55 23.30 -7.45
CA ASN A 211 -0.40 22.33 -6.86
C ASN A 211 0.32 21.14 -6.20
N THR A 212 1.40 20.63 -6.81
CA THR A 212 2.18 19.54 -6.21
C THR A 212 2.93 19.98 -4.96
N LEU A 213 3.44 21.22 -4.93
CA LEU A 213 4.13 21.76 -3.75
C LEU A 213 3.16 22.00 -2.61
N GLU A 214 1.98 22.55 -2.88
CA GLU A 214 0.93 22.70 -1.86
C GLU A 214 0.48 21.36 -1.28
N HIS A 215 0.37 20.32 -2.12
CA HIS A 215 0.06 18.97 -1.65
C HIS A 215 1.18 18.39 -0.77
N ILE A 216 2.45 18.61 -1.11
CA ILE A 216 3.60 18.17 -0.29
C ILE A 216 3.62 18.91 1.05
N VAL A 217 3.38 20.23 1.06
CA VAL A 217 3.30 21.02 2.29
C VAL A 217 2.16 20.53 3.18
N GLY A 218 0.99 20.23 2.61
CA GLY A 218 -0.13 19.65 3.35
C GLY A 218 0.18 18.28 3.96
N GLN A 219 0.92 17.42 3.24
CA GLN A 219 1.35 16.12 3.78
C GLN A 219 2.36 16.27 4.93
N LEU A 220 3.26 17.25 4.86
CA LEU A 220 4.20 17.55 5.93
C LEU A 220 3.49 18.08 7.20
N ASP A 221 2.45 18.89 7.03
CA ASP A 221 1.67 19.42 8.16
C ASP A 221 0.89 18.31 8.88
N ILE A 222 0.28 17.39 8.11
CA ILE A 222 -0.38 16.19 8.67
C ILE A 222 0.63 15.31 9.43
N LEU A 223 1.82 15.08 8.87
CA LEU A 223 2.88 14.34 9.55
C LEU A 223 3.26 15.00 10.88
N THR A 224 3.41 16.33 10.88
CA THR A 224 3.77 17.10 12.07
C THR A 224 2.69 16.99 13.15
N GLN A 225 1.41 17.05 12.78
CA GLN A 225 0.30 16.85 13.72
C GLN A 225 0.27 15.41 14.26
N THR A 226 0.50 14.40 13.42
CA THR A 226 0.53 13.00 13.89
C THR A 226 1.67 12.73 14.87
N VAL A 227 2.85 13.33 14.65
CA VAL A 227 3.97 13.25 15.58
C VAL A 227 3.60 13.90 16.91
N GLY A 228 3.00 15.10 16.91
CA GLY A 228 2.57 15.77 18.14
C GLY A 228 1.52 14.97 18.94
N ILE A 229 0.58 14.32 18.26
CA ILE A 229 -0.40 13.43 18.94
C ILE A 229 0.28 12.21 19.55
N LEU A 230 1.26 11.61 18.86
CA LEU A 230 2.00 10.46 19.39
C LEU A 230 2.84 10.85 20.62
N GLU A 231 3.51 12.00 20.59
CA GLU A 231 4.26 12.53 21.73
C GLU A 231 3.34 12.79 22.94
N GLN A 232 2.16 13.38 22.72
CA GLN A 232 1.19 13.60 23.79
C GLN A 232 0.68 12.28 24.40
N ARG A 233 0.43 11.25 23.57
CA ARG A 233 0.01 9.93 24.06
C ARG A 233 1.14 9.23 24.82
N LEU A 234 2.39 9.38 24.38
CA LEU A 234 3.55 8.83 25.07
C LEU A 234 3.72 9.46 26.46
N SER A 235 3.66 10.79 26.54
CA SER A 235 3.71 11.52 27.83
C SER A 235 2.58 11.08 28.77
N LEU A 236 1.35 10.92 28.27
CA LEU A 236 0.24 10.44 29.08
C LEU A 236 0.45 9.00 29.59
N THR A 237 1.08 8.13 28.79
CA THR A 237 1.41 6.77 29.23
C THR A 237 2.53 6.75 30.27
N GLU A 238 3.54 7.64 30.15
CA GLU A 238 4.60 7.77 31.14
C GLU A 238 4.06 8.28 32.49
N ASP A 239 3.18 9.27 32.48
CA ASP A 239 2.56 9.80 33.70
C ASP A 239 1.70 8.75 34.41
N LYS A 240 0.89 7.99 33.65
CA LYS A 240 0.10 6.88 34.22
C LYS A 240 0.96 5.77 34.81
N LEU A 241 2.10 5.46 34.18
CA LEU A 241 3.06 4.49 34.71
C LEU A 241 3.71 4.99 36.01
N ARG A 242 4.06 6.28 36.09
CA ARG A 242 4.57 6.91 37.33
C ARG A 242 3.54 6.88 38.45
N GLU A 243 2.29 7.23 38.17
CA GLU A 243 1.20 7.18 39.17
C GLU A 243 0.96 5.75 39.69
N CYS A 244 1.06 4.74 38.82
CA CYS A 244 0.96 3.34 39.20
C CYS A 244 2.13 2.88 40.09
N LEU A 245 3.35 3.33 39.81
CA LEU A 245 4.54 3.03 40.63
C LEU A 245 4.44 3.70 42.01
N GLU A 246 4.07 4.97 42.08
CA GLU A 246 3.87 5.69 43.35
C GLU A 246 2.70 5.09 44.18
N GLY A 247 1.65 4.62 43.49
CA GLY A 247 0.53 3.92 44.14
C GLY A 247 0.90 2.55 44.70
N GLN A 248 1.94 1.90 44.18
CA GLN A 248 2.49 0.67 44.75
C GLN A 248 3.39 0.94 45.97
N GLU A 249 4.17 2.02 45.96
CA GLU A 249 4.99 2.41 47.12
C GLU A 249 4.14 2.93 48.31
N LYS A 250 2.96 3.52 48.04
CA LYS A 250 2.06 4.04 49.08
C LYS A 250 1.11 3.00 49.69
N ARG A 251 1.15 1.72 49.30
CA ARG A 251 0.41 0.66 50.01
C ARG A 251 1.16 0.36 51.32
N PRO A 252 0.63 0.73 52.51
CA PRO A 252 1.25 0.32 53.75
C PRO A 252 1.16 -1.20 53.83
N GLY A 253 2.27 -1.85 54.20
CA GLY A 253 2.27 -3.23 54.63
C GLY A 253 1.20 -3.39 55.71
N SER A 254 0.11 -4.06 55.36
CA SER A 254 -0.87 -4.56 56.31
C SER A 254 -0.51 -6.02 56.53
N ASP A 255 0.19 -6.22 57.63
CA ASP A 255 0.03 -7.31 58.59
C ASP A 255 -0.24 -8.71 58.03
N THR A 256 0.79 -9.56 58.09
CA THR A 256 0.61 -10.94 58.55
C THR A 256 1.82 -11.43 59.35
N SER A 257 1.51 -11.86 60.58
CA SER A 257 2.28 -12.65 61.56
C SER A 257 3.12 -11.88 62.60
#